data_AF-A0A3A4VS18-F1
#
_entry.id   AF-A0A3A4VS18-F1
#
_cell.length_a   1.000
_cell.length_b   1.000
_cell.length_c   1.000
_cell.angle_alpha   90.00
_cell.angle_beta   90.00
_cell.angle_gamma   90.00
#
_symmetry.space_group_name_H-M   'P 1'
#
loop_
_entity.id
_entity.type
_entity.pdbx_description
1 polymer ?
#
loop_
_entity_poly.entity_id
_entity_poly.type
_entity_poly.pdbx_seq_one_letter_code
_entity_poly.pdbx_strand_id
1 'polypeptide(L)'
;MKMQVSEKISQIILVMLVFTLQLISAHFNQQFVDQIELLEFGTKTFTATLLSIGAGMVSGAGAIFIFTDRQNGYRKKELLLGVILSGIISCLGIILKILFSAFGVLPFSGLRPVLSDVYEWMIHSQIPSFWTGLVIGWFVRGKGQVKLNP
;
A
#
# COMPACT_ATOMS: atom_id res chain seq x y z
N MET A 1 10.03 29.49 -18.39
CA MET A 1 10.44 28.20 -18.97
C MET A 1 11.22 27.30 -18.00
N LYS A 2 12.28 27.78 -17.30
CA LYS A 2 13.06 26.97 -16.35
C LYS A 2 12.25 26.36 -15.18
N MET A 3 11.26 27.08 -14.63
CA MET A 3 10.42 26.57 -13.52
C MET A 3 9.53 25.38 -13.94
N GLN A 4 8.88 25.45 -15.10
CA GLN A 4 8.02 24.34 -15.60
C GLN A 4 8.82 23.08 -15.94
N VAL A 5 10.09 23.21 -16.33
CA VAL A 5 10.98 22.06 -16.58
C VAL A 5 11.41 21.42 -15.26
N SER A 6 11.72 22.22 -14.23
CA SER A 6 12.07 21.74 -12.89
C SER A 6 10.93 20.95 -12.24
N GLU A 7 9.69 21.44 -12.34
CA GLU A 7 8.50 20.74 -11.81
C GLU A 7 8.26 19.40 -12.51
N LYS A 8 8.38 19.35 -13.85
CA LYS A 8 8.24 18.10 -14.60
C LYS A 8 9.33 17.08 -14.26
N ILE A 9 10.58 17.52 -14.09
CA ILE A 9 11.68 16.64 -13.68
C ILE A 9 11.42 16.09 -12.28
N SER A 10 10.99 16.93 -11.34
CA SER A 10 10.62 16.51 -9.98
C SER A 10 9.50 15.45 -9.98
N GLN A 11 8.46 15.65 -10.80
CA GLN A 11 7.39 14.66 -10.96
C GLN A 11 7.90 13.33 -11.54
N ILE A 12 8.78 13.36 -12.54
CA ILE A 12 9.39 12.14 -13.12
C ILE A 12 10.21 11.40 -12.06
N ILE A 13 11.03 12.11 -11.28
CA ILE A 13 11.81 11.53 -10.19
C ILE A 13 10.89 10.88 -9.16
N LEU A 14 9.78 11.55 -8.79
CA LEU A 14 8.81 11.02 -7.84
C LEU A 14 8.11 9.77 -8.37
N VAL A 15 7.75 9.73 -9.66
CA VAL A 15 7.20 8.53 -10.32
C VAL A 15 8.20 7.37 -10.27
N MET A 16 9.47 7.62 -10.61
CA MET A 16 10.53 6.61 -10.56
C MET A 16 10.75 6.10 -9.13
N LEU A 17 10.70 6.97 -8.13
CA LEU A 17 10.82 6.60 -6.72
C LEU A 17 9.66 5.71 -6.27
N VAL A 18 8.41 6.10 -6.59
CA VAL A 18 7.20 5.30 -6.28
C VAL A 18 7.29 3.93 -6.94
N PHE A 19 7.72 3.86 -8.20
CA PHE A 19 7.90 2.60 -8.91
C PHE A 19 8.98 1.72 -8.29
N THR A 20 10.13 2.30 -7.93
CA THR A 20 11.23 1.56 -7.27
C THR A 20 10.79 0.99 -5.92
N LEU A 21 10.08 1.77 -5.13
CA LEU A 21 9.53 1.31 -3.85
C LEU A 21 8.48 0.21 -4.03
N GLN A 22 7.69 0.24 -5.09
CA GLN A 22 6.78 -0.86 -5.44
C GLN A 22 7.52 -2.13 -5.86
N LEU A 23 8.65 -2.03 -6.57
CA LEU A 23 9.50 -3.19 -6.86
C LEU A 23 10.18 -3.77 -5.61
N ILE A 24 10.61 -2.91 -4.69
CA ILE A 24 11.18 -3.36 -3.40
C ILE A 24 10.11 -4.07 -2.57
N SER A 25 8.93 -3.47 -2.48
CA SER A 25 7.78 -4.07 -1.82
C SER A 25 7.44 -5.41 -2.49
N ALA A 26 7.45 -5.45 -3.83
CA ALA A 26 7.55 -6.56 -4.78
C ALA A 26 8.29 -7.77 -4.20
N HIS A 27 9.59 -7.55 -4.17
CA HIS A 27 10.61 -8.49 -3.80
C HIS A 27 10.42 -9.05 -2.39
N PHE A 28 10.18 -8.18 -1.41
CA PHE A 28 9.99 -8.63 -0.02
C PHE A 28 8.68 -9.39 0.18
N ASN A 29 7.64 -9.08 -0.60
CA ASN A 29 6.41 -9.87 -0.54
C ASN A 29 6.60 -11.26 -1.12
N GLN A 30 7.37 -11.39 -2.20
CA GLN A 30 7.70 -12.68 -2.78
C GLN A 30 8.54 -13.51 -1.79
N GLN A 31 9.56 -12.92 -1.16
CA GLN A 31 10.31 -13.60 -0.10
C GLN A 31 9.43 -14.09 1.05
N PHE A 32 8.44 -13.28 1.45
CA PHE A 32 7.47 -13.65 2.46
C PHE A 32 6.60 -14.85 2.03
N VAL A 33 6.12 -14.83 0.79
CA VAL A 33 5.33 -15.95 0.22
C VAL A 33 6.17 -17.22 0.17
N ASP A 34 7.40 -17.15 -0.34
CA ASP A 34 8.31 -18.29 -0.43
C ASP A 34 8.57 -18.89 0.96
N GLN A 35 8.73 -18.04 1.98
CA GLN A 35 8.91 -18.48 3.38
C GLN A 35 7.66 -19.12 3.98
N ILE A 36 6.46 -18.62 3.64
CA ILE A 36 5.20 -19.27 4.03
C ILE A 36 5.07 -20.65 3.39
N GLU A 37 5.38 -20.78 2.10
CA GLU A 37 5.32 -22.06 1.39
C GLU A 37 6.27 -23.09 2.00
N LEU A 38 7.43 -22.65 2.48
CA LEU A 38 8.40 -23.47 3.21
C LEU A 38 8.07 -23.67 4.70
N LEU A 39 6.94 -23.14 5.18
CA LEU A 39 6.53 -23.14 6.59
C LEU A 39 7.57 -22.51 7.54
N GLU A 40 8.39 -21.60 7.01
CA GLU A 40 9.37 -20.83 7.77
C GLU A 40 8.69 -19.60 8.39
N PHE A 41 8.34 -19.71 9.67
CA PHE A 41 7.77 -18.61 10.46
C PHE A 41 8.79 -18.02 11.44
N GLY A 42 8.64 -16.75 11.80
CA GLY A 42 9.47 -16.10 12.82
C GLY A 42 10.06 -14.76 12.38
N THR A 43 11.19 -14.40 12.99
CA THR A 43 11.76 -13.04 12.90
C THR A 43 12.18 -12.65 11.48
N LYS A 44 12.66 -13.59 10.66
CA LYS A 44 13.05 -13.33 9.27
C LYS A 44 11.82 -13.01 8.40
N THR A 45 10.79 -13.85 8.50
CA THR A 45 9.51 -13.72 7.80
C THR A 45 8.79 -12.45 8.20
N PHE A 46 8.73 -12.18 9.51
CA PHE A 46 8.18 -10.93 10.04
C PHE A 46 8.92 -9.69 9.52
N THR A 47 10.25 -9.73 9.44
CA THR A 47 11.05 -8.61 8.93
C THR A 47 10.77 -8.36 7.44
N ALA A 48 10.72 -9.42 6.62
CA ALA A 48 10.37 -9.31 5.20
C ALA A 48 8.96 -8.73 5.01
N THR A 49 7.99 -9.20 5.81
CA THR A 49 6.63 -8.67 5.80
C THR A 49 6.59 -7.18 6.15
N LEU A 50 7.29 -6.75 7.21
CA LEU A 50 7.35 -5.33 7.59
C LEU A 50 8.00 -4.46 6.51
N LEU A 51 9.08 -4.92 5.88
CA LEU A 51 9.75 -4.19 4.80
C LEU A 51 8.86 -4.07 3.57
N SER A 52 8.15 -5.14 3.21
CA SER A 52 7.17 -5.12 2.12
C SER A 52 6.04 -4.12 2.42
N ILE A 53 5.42 -4.21 3.59
CA ILE A 53 4.34 -3.31 3.99
C ILE A 53 4.81 -1.85 4.00
N GLY A 54 5.97 -1.59 4.59
CA GLY A 54 6.55 -0.25 4.68
C GLY A 54 6.82 0.36 3.30
N ALA A 55 7.49 -0.38 2.41
CA ALA A 55 7.78 0.09 1.05
C ALA A 55 6.49 0.32 0.23
N GLY A 56 5.49 -0.55 0.38
CA GLY A 56 4.17 -0.38 -0.23
C GLY A 56 3.44 0.86 0.28
N MET A 57 3.45 1.10 1.59
CA MET A 57 2.80 2.27 2.17
C MET A 57 3.48 3.59 1.77
N VAL A 58 4.81 3.64 1.77
CA VAL A 58 5.56 4.85 1.38
C VAL A 58 5.33 5.19 -0.09
N SER A 59 5.32 4.19 -0.97
CA SER A 59 5.02 4.39 -2.40
C SER A 59 3.57 4.82 -2.64
N GLY A 60 2.60 4.23 -1.92
CA GLY A 60 1.21 4.68 -1.96
C GLY A 60 1.04 6.12 -1.53
N ALA A 61 1.67 6.52 -0.42
CA ALA A 61 1.64 7.91 0.03
C ALA A 61 2.26 8.85 -1.02
N GLY A 62 3.39 8.47 -1.62
CA GLY A 62 4.06 9.20 -2.69
C GLY A 62 3.18 9.37 -3.95
N ALA A 63 2.39 8.35 -4.30
CA ALA A 63 1.49 8.40 -5.45
C ALA A 63 0.41 9.49 -5.32
N ILE A 64 -0.11 9.75 -4.12
CA ILE A 64 -1.08 10.84 -3.89
C ILE A 64 -0.50 12.22 -4.21
N PHE A 65 0.80 12.42 -3.99
CA PHE A 65 1.46 13.69 -4.34
C PHE A 65 1.51 13.90 -5.86
N ILE A 66 1.63 12.82 -6.63
CA ILE A 66 1.63 12.83 -8.11
C ILE A 66 0.22 13.10 -8.67
N PHE A 67 -0.81 12.40 -8.18
CA PHE A 67 -2.13 12.39 -8.82
C PHE A 67 -3.07 13.52 -8.37
N THR A 68 -2.94 14.02 -7.14
CA THR A 68 -3.96 14.93 -6.58
C THR A 68 -3.85 16.38 -7.05
N ASP A 69 -2.77 16.78 -7.74
CA ASP A 69 -2.67 18.13 -8.34
C ASP A 69 -3.71 18.38 -9.45
N ARG A 70 -4.30 17.31 -10.01
CA ARG A 70 -5.36 17.40 -11.02
C ARG A 70 -6.79 17.24 -10.46
N GLN A 71 -6.94 17.04 -9.16
CA GLN A 71 -8.21 16.57 -8.57
C GLN A 71 -9.09 17.67 -7.96
N ASN A 72 -8.87 18.94 -8.33
CA ASN A 72 -9.59 20.12 -7.81
C ASN A 72 -11.11 20.16 -8.12
N GLY A 73 -11.68 19.16 -8.80
CA GLY A 73 -13.10 19.14 -9.18
C GLY A 73 -13.92 17.95 -8.69
N TYR A 74 -13.32 16.92 -8.07
CA TYR A 74 -14.08 15.72 -7.67
C TYR A 74 -14.70 15.87 -6.28
N ARG A 75 -16.01 15.61 -6.18
CA ARG A 75 -16.81 15.68 -4.95
C ARG A 75 -16.17 14.87 -3.81
N LYS A 76 -15.55 15.56 -2.85
CA LYS A 76 -14.91 14.99 -1.65
C LYS A 76 -15.76 13.95 -0.91
N LYS A 77 -17.11 14.04 -0.96
CA LYS A 77 -18.01 13.09 -0.28
C LYS A 77 -18.08 11.71 -0.95
N GLU A 78 -18.07 11.65 -2.29
CA GLU A 78 -18.14 10.37 -3.02
C GLU A 78 -16.80 9.63 -2.94
N LEU A 79 -15.69 10.37 -2.92
CA LEU A 79 -14.35 9.79 -2.77
C LEU A 79 -14.10 9.23 -1.36
N LEU A 80 -14.70 9.82 -0.33
CA LEU A 80 -14.48 9.45 1.08
C LEU A 80 -14.94 8.03 1.40
N LEU A 81 -16.07 7.59 0.83
CA LEU A 81 -16.54 6.20 0.96
C LEU A 81 -15.54 5.21 0.36
N GLY A 82 -15.02 5.50 -0.84
CA GLY A 82 -14.00 4.67 -1.49
C GLY A 82 -12.69 4.62 -0.70
N VAL A 83 -12.24 5.76 -0.15
CA VAL A 83 -11.06 5.83 0.71
C VAL A 83 -11.24 4.99 1.98
N ILE A 84 -12.39 5.10 2.67
CA ILE A 84 -12.68 4.31 3.88
C ILE A 84 -12.74 2.82 3.56
N LEU A 85 -13.46 2.41 2.51
CA LEU A 85 -13.55 1.01 2.10
C LEU A 85 -12.18 0.45 1.73
N SER A 86 -11.38 1.19 0.96
CA SER A 86 -10.02 0.80 0.62
C SER A 86 -9.15 0.67 1.87
N GLY A 87 -9.28 1.59 2.85
CA GLY A 87 -8.55 1.54 4.11
C GLY A 87 -8.91 0.30 4.94
N ILE A 88 -10.19 -0.04 5.05
CA ILE A 88 -10.64 -1.22 5.80
C ILE A 88 -10.10 -2.50 5.17
N ILE A 89 -10.26 -2.67 3.86
CA ILE A 89 -9.78 -3.85 3.11
C ILE A 89 -8.25 -3.97 3.24
N SER A 90 -7.56 -2.86 3.14
CA SER A 90 -6.10 -2.82 3.21
C SER A 90 -5.57 -3.14 4.60
N CYS A 91 -6.21 -2.62 5.65
CA CYS A 91 -5.89 -2.95 7.03
C CYS A 91 -6.10 -4.44 7.30
N LEU A 92 -7.20 -5.03 6.80
CA LEU A 92 -7.45 -6.46 6.91
C LEU A 92 -6.32 -7.29 6.28
N GLY A 93 -5.89 -6.92 5.06
CA GLY A 93 -4.77 -7.58 4.38
C GLY A 93 -3.44 -7.46 5.14
N ILE A 94 -3.12 -6.27 5.66
CA ILE A 94 -1.91 -6.03 6.45
C ILE A 94 -1.91 -6.85 7.75
N ILE A 95 -3.03 -6.82 8.50
CA ILE A 95 -3.17 -7.56 9.75
C ILE A 95 -2.99 -9.05 9.50
N LEU A 96 -3.58 -9.58 8.43
CA LEU A 96 -3.38 -10.98 8.07
C LEU A 96 -1.90 -11.27 7.79
N LYS A 97 -1.22 -10.52 6.91
CA LYS A 97 0.22 -10.74 6.65
C LYS A 97 1.06 -10.74 7.93
N ILE A 98 0.81 -9.79 8.83
CA ILE A 98 1.49 -9.70 10.13
C ILE A 98 1.23 -10.94 10.98
N LEU A 99 -0.03 -11.33 11.16
CA LEU A 99 -0.42 -12.51 11.95
C LEU A 99 0.21 -13.79 11.39
N PHE A 100 0.26 -13.92 10.07
CA PHE A 100 0.88 -15.03 9.38
C PHE A 100 2.38 -15.11 9.59
N SER A 101 3.07 -14.01 9.34
CA SER A 101 4.52 -13.94 9.48
C SER A 101 5.00 -14.19 10.92
N ALA A 102 4.22 -13.75 11.91
CA ALA A 102 4.58 -13.83 13.33
C ALA A 102 4.14 -15.14 14.00
N PHE A 103 2.96 -15.67 13.66
CA PHE A 103 2.35 -16.78 14.40
C PHE A 103 2.07 -18.04 13.56
N GLY A 104 2.27 -18.00 12.24
CA GLY A 104 1.99 -19.14 11.35
C GLY A 104 0.53 -19.60 11.33
N VAL A 105 -0.40 -18.73 11.75
CA VAL A 105 -1.83 -19.06 11.84
C VAL A 105 -2.48 -18.95 10.46
N LEU A 106 -2.78 -20.09 9.85
CA LEU A 106 -3.64 -20.21 8.66
C LEU A 106 -5.12 -20.16 9.08
N PRO A 107 -5.86 -19.03 8.92
CA PRO A 107 -7.26 -18.94 9.27
C PRO A 107 -8.15 -19.71 8.27
N PHE A 108 -7.61 -20.11 7.12
CA PHE A 108 -8.31 -20.86 6.09
C PHE A 108 -7.48 -22.07 5.64
N SER A 109 -8.13 -23.23 5.61
CA SER A 109 -7.63 -24.44 4.96
C SER A 109 -7.92 -24.36 3.45
N GLY A 110 -7.01 -24.84 2.61
CA GLY A 110 -7.15 -24.86 1.13
C GLY A 110 -8.38 -25.62 0.59
N LEU A 111 -9.23 -26.17 1.46
CA LEU A 111 -10.47 -26.85 1.12
C LEU A 111 -11.69 -25.91 0.97
N ARG A 112 -11.53 -24.58 1.11
CA ARG A 112 -12.62 -23.59 0.89
C ARG A 112 -12.26 -22.59 -0.25
N PRO A 113 -12.74 -22.82 -1.49
CA PRO A 113 -12.23 -22.15 -2.69
C PRO A 113 -12.49 -20.63 -2.75
N VAL A 114 -13.67 -20.14 -2.35
CA VAL A 114 -13.98 -18.70 -2.51
C VAL A 114 -13.21 -17.82 -1.51
N LEU A 115 -13.00 -18.32 -0.29
CA LEU A 115 -12.21 -17.60 0.71
C LEU A 115 -10.71 -17.76 0.45
N SER A 116 -10.28 -18.80 -0.28
CA SER A 116 -8.86 -18.96 -0.65
C SER A 116 -8.42 -17.93 -1.70
N ASP A 117 -9.23 -17.59 -2.70
CA ASP A 117 -8.82 -16.66 -3.76
C ASP A 117 -8.63 -15.22 -3.24
N VAL A 118 -9.57 -14.75 -2.41
CA VAL A 118 -9.45 -13.43 -1.77
C VAL A 118 -8.27 -13.41 -0.81
N TYR A 119 -8.07 -14.50 -0.09
CA TYR A 119 -6.95 -14.66 0.83
C TYR A 119 -5.60 -14.68 0.09
N GLU A 120 -5.49 -15.47 -0.96
CA GLU A 120 -4.32 -15.56 -1.83
C GLU A 120 -4.00 -14.19 -2.44
N TRP A 121 -5.03 -13.50 -2.94
CA TRP A 121 -4.85 -12.12 -3.39
C TRP A 121 -4.32 -11.23 -2.26
N MET A 122 -4.86 -11.27 -1.05
CA MET A 122 -4.38 -10.40 0.03
C MET A 122 -2.96 -10.72 0.50
N ILE A 123 -2.55 -11.99 0.46
CA ILE A 123 -1.21 -12.44 0.88
C ILE A 123 -0.18 -12.18 -0.23
N HIS A 124 -0.48 -12.57 -1.47
CA HIS A 124 0.44 -12.49 -2.60
C HIS A 124 0.48 -11.09 -3.24
N SER A 125 -0.48 -10.21 -2.92
CA SER A 125 -0.55 -8.86 -3.50
C SER A 125 0.12 -7.78 -2.66
N GLN A 126 0.71 -6.82 -3.38
CA GLN A 126 1.21 -5.53 -2.90
C GLN A 126 0.08 -4.53 -2.59
N ILE A 127 -1.10 -4.78 -3.13
CA ILE A 127 -2.17 -3.80 -3.20
C ILE A 127 -2.64 -3.34 -1.82
N PRO A 128 -2.81 -4.22 -0.81
CA PRO A 128 -3.17 -3.77 0.54
C PRO A 128 -2.19 -2.76 1.13
N SER A 129 -0.88 -2.98 1.02
CA SER A 129 0.11 -2.02 1.56
C SER A 129 0.10 -0.71 0.77
N PHE A 130 0.01 -0.78 -0.55
CA PHE A 130 -0.08 0.38 -1.43
C PHE A 130 -1.34 1.24 -1.15
N TRP A 131 -2.50 0.61 -1.04
CA TRP A 131 -3.77 1.29 -0.76
C TRP A 131 -3.78 1.94 0.62
N THR A 132 -3.23 1.29 1.65
CA THR A 132 -3.03 1.94 2.95
C THR A 132 -2.17 3.20 2.81
N GLY A 133 -1.11 3.14 2.01
CA GLY A 133 -0.29 4.31 1.67
C GLY A 133 -1.09 5.42 1.00
N LEU A 134 -1.94 5.10 0.03
CA LEU A 134 -2.83 6.07 -0.64
C LEU A 134 -3.78 6.73 0.36
N VAL A 135 -4.40 5.94 1.24
CA VAL A 135 -5.33 6.45 2.27
C VAL A 135 -4.61 7.42 3.21
N ILE A 136 -3.42 7.06 3.69
CA ILE A 136 -2.60 7.93 4.55
C ILE A 136 -2.22 9.21 3.81
N GLY A 137 -1.70 9.10 2.59
CA GLY A 137 -1.33 10.25 1.77
C GLY A 137 -2.51 11.20 1.54
N TRP A 138 -3.69 10.64 1.31
CA TRP A 138 -4.94 11.40 1.14
C TRP A 138 -5.31 12.18 2.41
N PHE A 139 -5.25 11.56 3.59
CA PHE A 139 -5.52 12.25 4.86
C PHE A 139 -4.49 13.33 5.19
N VAL A 140 -3.19 13.06 4.96
CA VAL A 140 -2.10 14.03 5.22
C VAL A 140 -2.26 15.26 4.32
N ARG A 141 -2.50 15.06 3.02
CA ARG A 141 -2.71 16.17 2.06
C ARG A 141 -4.02 16.91 2.32
N GLY A 142 -5.09 16.19 2.69
CA GLY A 142 -6.38 16.77 3.05
C GLY A 142 -6.32 17.72 4.25
N LYS A 143 -5.50 17.42 5.27
CA LYS A 143 -5.25 18.32 6.41
C LYS A 143 -4.44 19.56 6.02
N GLY A 144 -3.53 19.44 5.05
CA GLY A 144 -2.72 20.57 4.55
C GLY A 144 -3.53 21.68 3.87
N GLN A 145 -4.68 21.35 3.27
CA GLN A 145 -5.55 22.34 2.62
C GLN A 145 -6.50 23.08 3.56
N VAL A 146 -6.63 22.67 4.83
CA VAL A 146 -7.48 23.37 5.82
C VAL A 146 -6.78 24.60 6.41
N LYS A 147 -5.46 24.76 6.21
CA LYS A 147 -4.67 25.89 6.74
C LYS A 147 -4.48 27.07 5.78
N LEU A 148 -5.16 27.09 4.63
CA LEU A 148 -5.04 28.14 3.60
C LEU A 148 -6.37 28.84 3.29
N ASN A 149 -7.21 29.04 4.29
CA ASN A 149 -8.21 30.11 4.25
C ASN A 149 -7.86 31.13 5.35
N PRO A 150 -7.35 32.33 5.00
CA PRO A 150 -7.36 33.46 5.91
C PRO A 150 -8.79 33.85 6.29
#